data_AF-A0A4R8T884-F1
#
_entry.id   AF-A0A4R8T884-F1
#
_cell.length_a   1.000
_cell.length_b   1.000
_cell.length_c   1.000
_cell.angle_alpha   90.00
_cell.angle_beta   90.00
_cell.angle_gamma   90.00
#
_symmetry.space_group_name_H-M   'P 1'
#
loop_
_entity.id
_entity.type
_entity.pdbx_description
1 polymer ?
#
loop_
_entity_poly.entity_id
_entity_poly.type
_entity_poly.pdbx_seq_one_letter_code
_entity_poly.pdbx_strand_id
1 'polypeptide(L)'
;MNWSIAGTDTERLMFHHVHSCTVRDFGLASPLAKLWSNYILPLGYYSDSVKHAVVALGVAHRGFLENPSYDTPAPPVPSLAAEGLSFDDLATKQYRRAVSEAIQIMAEPTPVNVRITLICCLVFVCYEIIRGQYDKAIQHLKAGSKVMESLHQAALAYRRDPLSLSPYDQCLAETVNSHFGQLCEIASMFSCMGMDASMLVEDAIVPDLSFFVQPEAAGKDKPITSVAEARYQLHLAEVKFAEAYDDNFASTGSYESASSGSENSSPAQRQSNPAEQPRGPMWDEAVRQFESWSARFDAFQETLPGVTSPEDSQELQALRFSKRSWEVFNSYAAPAAMKDADKAELIEVIDMAEELVFPRDSAPRPTFALGADIVPSMSYICAFCEDDEMELRIIALLRKMRRREGMWDSREMANLYDFILQSKWNKTWKDEYNWESLPALARRMADLSISGRERSAAPSPLTLL
;
A
#
# COMPACT_ATOMS: atom_id res chain seq x y z
N MET A 1 10.09 -29.77 4.48
CA MET A 1 8.63 -29.95 4.61
C MET A 1 8.09 -30.38 3.26
N ASN A 2 7.18 -31.35 3.23
CA ASN A 2 6.48 -31.73 1.99
C ASN A 2 5.34 -30.71 1.82
N TRP A 3 5.52 -29.68 0.99
CA TRP A 3 4.59 -28.55 0.79
C TRP A 3 3.32 -28.94 0.00
N SER A 4 2.76 -30.12 0.30
CA SER A 4 1.63 -30.71 -0.39
C SER A 4 0.33 -30.35 0.35
N ILE A 5 -0.36 -29.31 -0.12
CA ILE A 5 -1.75 -29.04 0.28
C ILE A 5 -2.73 -30.02 -0.40
N ALA A 6 -3.90 -30.24 0.21
CA ALA A 6 -4.98 -31.00 -0.40
C ALA A 6 -5.66 -30.19 -1.52
N GLY A 7 -5.83 -30.80 -2.70
CA GLY A 7 -6.40 -30.15 -3.88
C GLY A 7 -5.99 -30.78 -5.20
N THR A 8 -6.24 -30.07 -6.29
CA THR A 8 -5.74 -30.34 -7.65
C THR A 8 -4.24 -30.07 -7.76
N ASP A 9 -3.60 -30.58 -8.83
CA ASP A 9 -2.19 -30.26 -9.12
C ASP A 9 -1.96 -28.75 -9.30
N THR A 10 -2.92 -28.06 -9.93
CA THR A 10 -2.87 -26.62 -10.11
C THR A 10 -2.93 -25.87 -8.78
N GLU A 11 -3.83 -26.26 -7.87
CA GLU A 11 -3.89 -25.66 -6.52
C GLU A 11 -2.58 -25.85 -5.76
N ARG A 12 -2.00 -27.06 -5.78
CA ARG A 12 -0.69 -27.33 -5.17
C ARG A 12 0.42 -26.45 -5.76
N LEU A 13 0.48 -26.36 -7.09
CA LEU A 13 1.49 -25.58 -7.79
C LEU A 13 1.39 -24.09 -7.45
N MET A 14 0.18 -23.54 -7.43
CA MET A 14 -0.05 -22.11 -7.18
C MET A 14 0.15 -21.75 -5.71
N PHE A 15 -0.19 -22.64 -4.78
CA PHE A 15 0.14 -22.47 -3.38
C PHE A 15 1.66 -22.46 -3.16
N HIS A 16 2.39 -23.39 -3.80
CA HIS A 16 3.84 -23.38 -3.78
C HIS A 16 4.42 -22.11 -4.40
N HIS A 17 3.84 -21.62 -5.51
CA HIS A 17 4.23 -20.36 -6.14
C HIS A 17 4.13 -19.18 -5.18
N VAL A 18 3.10 -19.13 -4.33
CA VAL A 18 3.00 -18.07 -3.32
C VAL A 18 4.18 -18.12 -2.35
N HIS A 19 4.49 -19.30 -1.83
CA HIS A 19 5.59 -19.48 -0.89
C HIS A 19 6.96 -19.17 -1.52
N SER A 20 7.22 -19.66 -2.74
CA SER A 20 8.56 -19.56 -3.36
C SER A 20 8.81 -18.26 -4.11
N CYS A 21 7.76 -17.58 -4.56
CA CYS A 21 7.85 -16.43 -5.46
C CYS A 21 7.07 -15.23 -4.92
N THR A 22 5.76 -15.35 -4.71
CA THR A 22 4.91 -14.20 -4.35
C THR A 22 5.35 -13.52 -3.04
N VAL A 23 5.53 -14.28 -1.96
CA VAL A 23 5.93 -13.73 -0.66
C VAL A 23 7.34 -13.13 -0.71
N ARG A 24 8.23 -13.67 -1.56
CA ARG A 24 9.57 -13.11 -1.77
C ARG A 24 9.51 -11.76 -2.47
N ASP A 25 8.63 -11.63 -3.46
CA ASP A 25 8.47 -10.39 -4.23
C ASP A 25 7.84 -9.27 -3.39
N PHE A 26 7.02 -9.60 -2.39
CA PHE A 26 6.39 -8.64 -1.47
C PHE A 26 7.38 -7.73 -0.70
N GLY A 27 8.66 -8.09 -0.64
CA GLY A 27 9.71 -7.42 0.11
C GLY A 27 10.16 -8.28 1.30
N LEU A 28 11.46 -8.55 1.39
CA LEU A 28 12.01 -9.61 2.26
C LEU A 28 12.24 -9.21 3.72
N ALA A 29 12.29 -7.91 4.05
CA ALA A 29 12.69 -7.49 5.38
C ALA A 29 11.61 -6.75 6.18
N SER A 30 10.35 -6.86 5.76
CA SER A 30 9.25 -6.29 6.52
C SER A 30 8.67 -7.33 7.51
N PRO A 31 8.21 -6.93 8.71
CA PRO A 31 7.38 -7.77 9.61
C PRO A 31 6.27 -8.53 8.87
N LEU A 32 5.81 -7.98 7.76
CA LEU A 32 4.84 -8.56 6.83
C LEU A 32 5.27 -9.96 6.34
N ALA A 33 6.56 -10.20 6.03
CA ALA A 33 7.04 -11.49 5.54
C ALA A 33 6.97 -12.62 6.60
N LYS A 34 7.13 -12.26 7.88
CA LYS A 34 6.95 -13.20 9.00
C LYS A 34 5.49 -13.63 9.12
N LEU A 35 4.54 -12.72 8.93
CA LEU A 35 3.12 -13.07 8.99
C LEU A 35 2.76 -14.12 7.92
N TRP A 36 3.27 -13.95 6.69
CA TRP A 36 3.03 -14.90 5.60
C TRP A 36 3.58 -16.29 5.90
N SER A 37 4.84 -16.36 6.31
CA SER A 37 5.55 -17.62 6.56
C SER A 37 5.09 -18.34 7.83
N ASN A 38 4.82 -17.61 8.92
CA ASN A 38 4.49 -18.18 10.21
C ASN A 38 2.98 -18.42 10.41
N TYR A 39 2.11 -17.71 9.69
CA TYR A 39 0.67 -17.75 9.94
C TYR A 39 -0.17 -18.00 8.69
N ILE A 40 -0.09 -17.14 7.67
CA ILE A 40 -1.02 -17.21 6.52
C ILE A 40 -0.84 -18.52 5.75
N LEU A 41 0.40 -18.88 5.39
CA LEU A 41 0.68 -20.12 4.67
C LEU A 41 0.37 -21.36 5.51
N PRO A 42 0.81 -21.48 6.79
CA PRO A 42 0.38 -22.60 7.64
C PRO A 42 -1.13 -22.74 7.77
N LEU A 43 -1.88 -21.64 7.86
CA LEU A 43 -3.33 -21.68 8.00
C LEU A 43 -4.04 -22.17 6.72
N GLY A 44 -3.44 -21.96 5.55
CA GLY A 44 -3.91 -22.52 4.28
C GLY A 44 -3.91 -24.06 4.21
N TYR A 45 -3.25 -24.76 5.14
CA TYR A 45 -3.36 -26.22 5.27
C TYR A 45 -4.62 -26.67 6.02
N TYR A 46 -5.19 -25.80 6.85
CA TYR A 46 -6.27 -26.14 7.78
C TYR A 46 -7.59 -25.44 7.47
N SER A 47 -7.56 -24.30 6.78
CA SER A 47 -8.74 -23.54 6.37
C SER A 47 -8.86 -23.53 4.85
N ASP A 48 -9.95 -24.10 4.33
CA ASP A 48 -10.22 -24.08 2.89
C ASP A 48 -10.36 -22.64 2.35
N SER A 49 -10.96 -21.73 3.12
CA SER A 49 -11.10 -20.34 2.72
C SER A 49 -9.74 -19.67 2.47
N VAL A 50 -8.81 -19.82 3.43
CA VAL A 50 -7.45 -19.29 3.33
C VAL A 50 -6.70 -19.97 2.19
N LYS A 51 -6.85 -21.30 2.04
CA LYS A 51 -6.24 -22.05 0.95
C LYS A 51 -6.64 -21.48 -0.42
N HIS A 52 -7.94 -21.30 -0.66
CA HIS A 52 -8.44 -20.80 -1.94
C HIS A 52 -8.04 -19.33 -2.15
N ALA A 53 -7.99 -18.52 -1.10
CA ALA A 53 -7.51 -17.15 -1.16
C ALA A 53 -6.03 -17.09 -1.59
N VAL A 54 -5.18 -17.90 -0.96
CA VAL A 54 -3.75 -18.00 -1.27
C VAL A 54 -3.53 -18.54 -2.69
N VAL A 55 -4.28 -19.58 -3.10
CA VAL A 55 -4.22 -20.09 -4.47
C VAL A 55 -4.61 -19.00 -5.48
N ALA A 56 -5.71 -18.28 -5.24
CA ALA A 56 -6.14 -17.19 -6.11
C ALA A 56 -5.06 -16.10 -6.24
N LEU A 57 -4.44 -15.73 -5.14
CA LEU A 57 -3.31 -14.79 -5.11
C LEU A 57 -2.11 -15.32 -5.92
N GLY A 58 -1.76 -16.61 -5.78
CA GLY A 58 -0.68 -17.24 -6.54
C GLY A 58 -0.93 -17.23 -8.03
N VAL A 59 -2.17 -17.53 -8.45
CA VAL A 59 -2.59 -17.48 -9.85
C VAL A 59 -2.51 -16.04 -10.39
N ALA A 60 -3.06 -15.07 -9.65
CA ALA A 60 -3.04 -13.67 -10.04
C ALA A 60 -1.61 -13.12 -10.14
N HIS A 61 -0.76 -13.43 -9.17
CA HIS A 61 0.66 -13.02 -9.17
C HIS A 61 1.41 -13.62 -10.36
N ARG A 62 1.20 -14.91 -10.66
CA ARG A 62 1.78 -15.53 -11.85
C ARG A 62 1.32 -14.85 -13.14
N GLY A 63 0.02 -14.57 -13.26
CA GLY A 63 -0.53 -13.82 -14.39
C GLY A 63 0.06 -12.41 -14.50
N PHE A 64 0.31 -11.72 -13.39
CA PHE A 64 0.98 -10.42 -13.36
C PHE A 64 2.41 -10.47 -13.91
N LEU A 65 3.20 -11.48 -13.48
CA LEU A 65 4.56 -11.67 -13.96
C LEU A 65 4.63 -12.04 -15.45
N GLU A 66 3.66 -12.83 -15.94
CA GLU A 66 3.58 -13.29 -17.33
C GLU A 66 2.89 -12.28 -18.26
N ASN A 67 2.39 -11.15 -17.74
CA ASN A 67 1.55 -10.23 -18.50
C ASN A 67 2.35 -9.51 -19.62
N PRO A 68 2.05 -9.78 -20.91
CA PRO A 68 2.76 -9.17 -22.05
C PRO A 68 2.46 -7.67 -22.20
N SER A 69 1.39 -7.17 -21.56
CA SER A 69 1.00 -5.76 -21.68
C SER A 69 2.09 -4.82 -21.20
N TYR A 70 2.96 -5.22 -20.27
CA TYR A 70 4.11 -4.44 -19.83
C TYR A 70 5.24 -4.33 -20.89
N ASP A 71 5.25 -5.15 -21.94
CA ASP A 71 6.31 -5.18 -22.96
C ASP A 71 6.00 -4.35 -24.22
N THR A 72 4.80 -3.76 -24.34
CA THR A 72 4.42 -2.99 -25.56
C THR A 72 3.88 -1.59 -25.26
N PRO A 73 4.44 -0.53 -25.88
CA PRO A 73 3.87 0.81 -25.91
C PRO A 73 2.70 0.98 -26.90
N ALA A 74 2.30 -0.07 -27.61
CA ALA A 74 1.25 -0.05 -28.64
C ALA A 74 -0.06 -0.69 -28.14
N PRO A 75 -1.24 -0.31 -28.71
CA PRO A 75 -2.51 -0.94 -28.36
C PRO A 75 -2.42 -2.46 -28.61
N PRO A 76 -3.12 -3.27 -27.79
CA PRO A 76 -3.00 -4.72 -27.85
C PRO A 76 -3.38 -5.22 -29.24
N VAL A 77 -2.39 -5.72 -29.98
CA VAL A 77 -2.64 -6.59 -31.12
C VAL A 77 -3.38 -7.80 -30.56
N PRO A 78 -4.50 -8.27 -31.16
CA PRO A 78 -5.16 -9.49 -30.73
C PRO A 78 -4.22 -10.66 -31.01
N SER A 79 -3.29 -10.93 -30.10
CA SER A 79 -2.45 -12.10 -30.14
C SER A 79 -3.29 -13.28 -29.67
N LEU A 80 -3.31 -14.33 -30.50
CA LEU A 80 -3.58 -15.76 -30.29
C LEU A 80 -3.82 -16.25 -28.84
N ALA A 81 -4.72 -15.62 -28.09
CA ALA A 81 -5.23 -16.05 -26.79
C ALA A 81 -6.22 -17.22 -26.92
N ALA A 82 -6.01 -18.10 -27.90
CA ALA A 82 -6.90 -19.22 -28.19
C ALA A 82 -6.74 -20.40 -27.21
N GLU A 83 -5.77 -20.33 -26.29
CA GLU A 83 -5.64 -21.24 -25.14
C GLU A 83 -5.84 -20.51 -23.78
N GLY A 84 -6.08 -19.19 -23.82
CA GLY A 84 -6.34 -18.34 -22.67
C GLY A 84 -7.76 -18.48 -22.11
N LEU A 85 -8.20 -19.70 -21.84
CA LEU A 85 -9.21 -19.96 -20.82
C LEU A 85 -8.47 -19.77 -19.49
N SER A 86 -8.53 -18.52 -19.04
CA SER A 86 -7.37 -17.70 -18.65
C SER A 86 -6.97 -17.89 -17.19
N PHE A 87 -5.70 -17.69 -16.82
CA PHE A 87 -5.29 -17.61 -15.41
C PHE A 87 -6.23 -16.68 -14.60
N ASP A 88 -6.78 -15.64 -15.21
CA ASP A 88 -7.76 -14.74 -14.57
C ASP A 88 -9.07 -15.45 -14.18
N ASP A 89 -9.59 -16.36 -15.01
CA ASP A 89 -10.81 -17.13 -14.71
C ASP A 89 -10.56 -18.08 -13.53
N LEU A 90 -9.39 -18.74 -13.51
CA LEU A 90 -9.00 -19.62 -12.43
C LEU A 90 -8.82 -18.84 -11.12
N ALA A 91 -8.12 -17.70 -11.18
CA ALA A 91 -7.90 -16.83 -10.02
C ALA A 91 -9.25 -16.36 -9.46
N THR A 92 -10.14 -15.88 -10.34
CA THR A 92 -11.49 -15.42 -9.99
C THR A 92 -12.34 -16.54 -9.38
N LYS A 93 -12.27 -17.76 -9.92
CA LYS A 93 -13.00 -18.92 -9.38
C LYS A 93 -12.55 -19.25 -7.96
N GLN A 94 -11.24 -19.30 -7.72
CA GLN A 94 -10.69 -19.61 -6.39
C GLN A 94 -10.99 -18.49 -5.40
N TYR A 95 -10.86 -17.23 -5.83
CA TYR A 95 -11.22 -16.07 -5.03
C TYR A 95 -12.69 -16.08 -4.61
N ARG A 96 -13.63 -16.30 -5.54
CA ARG A 96 -15.07 -16.38 -5.22
C ARG A 96 -15.38 -17.50 -4.22
N ARG A 97 -14.69 -18.63 -4.35
CA ARG A 97 -14.83 -19.74 -3.40
C ARG A 97 -14.35 -19.34 -2.01
N ALA A 98 -13.18 -18.72 -1.92
CA ALA A 98 -12.64 -18.19 -0.67
C ALA A 98 -13.59 -17.19 -0.02
N VAL A 99 -14.12 -16.22 -0.78
CA VAL A 99 -15.09 -15.24 -0.26
C VAL A 99 -16.35 -15.93 0.26
N SER A 100 -16.91 -16.88 -0.49
CA SER A 100 -18.09 -17.63 -0.07
C SER A 100 -17.84 -18.39 1.24
N GLU A 101 -16.68 -19.03 1.39
CA GLU A 101 -16.33 -19.77 2.60
C GLU A 101 -16.03 -18.83 3.78
N ALA A 102 -15.37 -17.69 3.53
CA ALA A 102 -15.13 -16.66 4.54
C ALA A 102 -16.45 -16.11 5.12
N ILE A 103 -17.46 -15.85 4.27
CA ILE A 103 -18.78 -15.39 4.72
C ILE A 103 -19.43 -16.41 5.68
N GLN A 104 -19.29 -17.71 5.41
CA GLN A 104 -19.81 -18.75 6.32
C GLN A 104 -19.05 -18.78 7.64
N ILE A 105 -17.72 -18.65 7.60
CA ILE A 105 -16.85 -18.60 8.78
C ILE A 105 -17.20 -17.40 9.68
N MET A 106 -17.53 -16.26 9.08
CA MET A 106 -17.93 -15.05 9.81
C MET A 106 -19.27 -15.19 10.56
N ALA A 107 -20.15 -16.10 10.15
CA ALA A 107 -21.44 -16.32 10.80
C ALA A 107 -21.31 -16.99 12.19
N GLU A 108 -20.19 -17.67 12.45
CA GLU A 108 -19.90 -18.36 13.70
C GLU A 108 -18.63 -17.77 14.35
N PRO A 109 -18.76 -16.77 15.22
CA PRO A 109 -17.62 -16.08 15.80
C PRO A 109 -16.95 -16.97 16.86
N THR A 110 -15.78 -17.48 16.50
CA THR A 110 -14.84 -18.15 17.40
C THR A 110 -13.47 -17.47 17.28
N PRO A 111 -12.56 -17.60 18.27
CA PRO A 111 -11.23 -16.99 18.16
C PRO A 111 -10.41 -17.45 16.96
N VAL A 112 -10.71 -18.64 16.42
CA VAL A 112 -10.09 -19.14 15.18
C VAL A 112 -10.74 -18.48 13.96
N ASN A 113 -12.07 -18.44 13.90
CA ASN A 113 -12.81 -17.89 12.77
C ASN A 113 -12.60 -16.38 12.59
N VAL A 114 -12.47 -15.62 13.68
CA VAL A 114 -12.12 -14.19 13.65
C VAL A 114 -10.76 -13.99 12.99
N ARG A 115 -9.75 -14.77 13.39
CA ARG A 115 -8.40 -14.69 12.80
C ARG A 115 -8.37 -15.13 11.34
N ILE A 116 -9.11 -16.19 10.98
CA ILE A 116 -9.27 -16.62 9.58
C ILE A 116 -9.89 -15.48 8.76
N THR A 117 -10.92 -14.81 9.28
CA THR A 117 -11.58 -13.68 8.60
C THR A 117 -10.58 -12.55 8.31
N LEU A 118 -9.83 -12.12 9.32
CA LEU A 118 -8.79 -11.08 9.17
C LEU A 118 -7.72 -11.46 8.14
N ILE A 119 -7.25 -12.71 8.18
CA ILE A 119 -6.27 -13.23 7.21
C ILE A 119 -6.87 -13.26 5.80
N CYS A 120 -8.12 -13.70 5.64
CA CYS A 120 -8.78 -13.68 4.34
C CYS A 120 -8.88 -12.25 3.79
N CYS A 121 -9.28 -11.28 4.62
CA CYS A 121 -9.27 -9.86 4.23
C CYS A 121 -7.89 -9.44 3.72
N LEU A 122 -6.80 -9.67 4.45
CA LEU A 122 -5.45 -9.32 4.00
C LEU A 122 -5.08 -9.95 2.65
N VAL A 123 -5.33 -11.25 2.48
CA VAL A 123 -5.04 -11.96 1.22
C VAL A 123 -5.91 -11.43 0.07
N PHE A 124 -7.17 -11.09 0.34
CA PHE A 124 -8.07 -10.48 -0.65
C PHE A 124 -7.62 -9.09 -1.06
N VAL A 125 -7.15 -8.26 -0.11
CA VAL A 125 -6.54 -6.96 -0.45
C VAL A 125 -5.38 -7.18 -1.42
N CYS A 126 -4.43 -8.08 -1.10
CA CYS A 126 -3.29 -8.36 -1.98
C CYS A 126 -3.74 -8.84 -3.37
N TYR A 127 -4.74 -9.73 -3.42
CA TYR A 127 -5.29 -10.24 -4.67
C TYR A 127 -5.91 -9.14 -5.54
N GLU A 128 -6.72 -8.27 -4.94
CA GLU A 128 -7.39 -7.18 -5.67
C GLU A 128 -6.38 -6.12 -6.13
N ILE A 129 -5.36 -5.81 -5.32
CA ILE A 129 -4.28 -4.88 -5.71
C ILE A 129 -3.48 -5.42 -6.90
N ILE A 130 -3.05 -6.68 -6.89
CA ILE A 130 -2.31 -7.28 -8.03
C ILE A 130 -3.12 -7.18 -9.33
N ARG A 131 -4.45 -7.24 -9.21
CA ARG A 131 -5.38 -7.10 -10.33
C ARG A 131 -5.74 -5.67 -10.72
N GLY A 132 -5.29 -4.67 -9.97
CA GLY A 132 -5.64 -3.26 -10.19
C GLY A 132 -7.11 -2.97 -9.86
N GLN A 133 -7.71 -3.73 -8.94
CA GLN A 133 -9.10 -3.58 -8.49
C GLN A 133 -9.13 -2.85 -7.14
N TYR A 134 -8.64 -1.62 -7.13
CA TYR A 134 -8.33 -0.89 -5.91
C TYR A 134 -9.56 -0.59 -5.03
N ASP A 135 -10.75 -0.39 -5.58
CA ASP A 135 -11.98 -0.23 -4.77
C ASP A 135 -12.26 -1.43 -3.89
N LYS A 136 -12.08 -2.62 -4.47
CA LYS A 136 -12.32 -3.87 -3.77
C LYS A 136 -11.23 -4.10 -2.72
N ALA A 137 -9.99 -3.72 -3.03
CA ALA A 137 -8.92 -3.70 -2.05
C ALA A 137 -9.27 -2.80 -0.84
N ILE A 138 -9.74 -1.57 -1.10
CA ILE A 138 -10.22 -0.65 -0.05
C ILE A 138 -11.39 -1.24 0.72
N GLN A 139 -12.36 -1.88 0.06
CA GLN A 139 -13.49 -2.52 0.75
C GLN A 139 -13.01 -3.61 1.72
N HIS A 140 -12.05 -4.43 1.32
CA HIS A 140 -11.47 -5.46 2.20
C HIS A 140 -10.62 -4.87 3.33
N LEU A 141 -9.87 -3.78 3.06
CA LEU A 141 -9.16 -3.03 4.11
C LEU A 141 -10.14 -2.48 5.14
N LYS A 142 -11.18 -1.76 4.70
CA LYS A 142 -12.23 -1.20 5.59
C LYS A 142 -12.95 -2.29 6.38
N ALA A 143 -13.31 -3.40 5.73
CA ALA A 143 -13.98 -4.52 6.39
C ALA A 143 -13.09 -5.19 7.45
N GLY A 144 -11.83 -5.48 7.13
CA GLY A 144 -10.88 -6.10 8.05
C GLY A 144 -10.53 -5.18 9.23
N SER A 145 -10.28 -3.91 8.98
CA SER A 145 -9.96 -2.95 10.04
C SER A 145 -11.14 -2.67 10.96
N LYS A 146 -12.39 -2.76 10.47
CA LYS A 146 -13.58 -2.70 11.34
C LYS A 146 -13.66 -3.88 12.31
N VAL A 147 -13.21 -5.06 11.90
CA VAL A 147 -13.09 -6.22 12.81
C VAL A 147 -12.01 -5.97 13.87
N MET A 148 -10.88 -5.35 13.48
CA MET A 148 -9.84 -4.94 14.43
C MET A 148 -10.35 -3.91 15.45
N GLU A 149 -11.09 -2.89 15.00
CA GLU A 149 -11.74 -1.93 15.88
C GLU A 149 -12.71 -2.61 16.86
N SER A 150 -13.52 -3.55 16.37
CA SER A 150 -14.45 -4.32 17.22
C SER A 150 -13.71 -5.14 18.28
N LEU A 151 -12.57 -5.76 17.93
CA LEU A 151 -11.69 -6.45 18.88
C LEU A 151 -11.14 -5.50 19.94
N HIS A 152 -10.70 -4.30 19.55
CA HIS A 152 -10.24 -3.28 20.49
C HIS A 152 -11.35 -2.88 21.47
N GLN A 153 -12.55 -2.57 20.97
CA GLN A 153 -13.69 -2.16 21.81
C GLN A 153 -14.11 -3.28 22.77
N ALA A 154 -14.15 -4.53 22.30
CA ALA A 154 -14.44 -5.69 23.14
C ALA A 154 -13.40 -5.86 24.27
N ALA A 155 -12.12 -5.66 23.99
CA ALA A 155 -11.05 -5.71 24.99
C ALA A 155 -11.16 -4.58 26.03
N LEU A 156 -11.61 -3.39 25.63
CA LEU A 156 -11.91 -2.29 26.57
C LEU A 156 -13.14 -2.59 27.43
N ALA A 157 -14.21 -3.07 26.82
CA ALA A 157 -15.45 -3.44 27.52
C ALA A 157 -15.18 -4.54 28.56
N TYR A 158 -14.46 -5.59 28.17
CA TYR A 158 -14.09 -6.69 29.06
C TYR A 158 -13.29 -6.20 30.28
N ARG A 159 -12.40 -5.22 30.12
CA ARG A 159 -11.66 -4.62 31.25
C ARG A 159 -12.55 -3.82 32.20
N ARG A 160 -13.64 -3.23 31.71
CA ARG A 160 -14.56 -2.41 32.52
C ARG A 160 -15.54 -3.27 33.30
N ASP A 161 -16.20 -4.21 32.63
CA ASP A 161 -17.17 -5.11 33.24
C ASP A 161 -17.34 -6.41 32.41
N PRO A 162 -16.61 -7.49 32.74
CA PRO A 162 -16.66 -8.75 32.01
C PRO A 162 -18.05 -9.40 31.92
N LEU A 163 -18.93 -9.14 32.90
CA LEU A 163 -20.21 -9.86 33.05
C LEU A 163 -21.34 -9.27 32.20
N SER A 164 -21.16 -8.05 31.67
CA SER A 164 -22.16 -7.39 30.83
C SER A 164 -21.94 -7.55 29.32
N LEU A 165 -20.88 -8.24 28.90
CA LEU A 165 -20.58 -8.44 27.48
C LEU A 165 -21.57 -9.43 26.83
N SER A 166 -21.90 -9.17 25.57
CA SER A 166 -22.59 -10.14 24.74
C SER A 166 -21.69 -11.37 24.50
N PRO A 167 -22.24 -12.56 24.17
CA PRO A 167 -21.43 -13.72 23.82
C PRO A 167 -20.46 -13.45 22.65
N TYR A 168 -20.87 -12.59 21.72
CA TYR A 168 -20.05 -12.14 20.61
C TYR A 168 -18.84 -11.32 21.09
N ASP A 169 -19.07 -10.29 21.90
CA ASP A 169 -17.98 -9.44 22.41
C ASP A 169 -17.06 -10.21 23.36
N GLN A 170 -17.60 -11.17 24.10
CA GLN A 170 -16.79 -12.05 24.94
C GLN A 170 -15.83 -12.90 24.10
N CYS A 171 -16.28 -13.46 22.97
CA CYS A 171 -15.42 -14.15 22.02
C CYS A 171 -14.34 -13.23 21.44
N LEU A 172 -14.69 -11.99 21.08
CA LEU A 172 -13.71 -11.01 20.58
C LEU A 172 -12.67 -10.68 21.65
N ALA A 173 -13.09 -10.41 22.89
CA ALA A 173 -12.18 -10.14 24.00
C ALA A 173 -11.27 -11.35 24.30
N GLU A 174 -11.80 -12.57 24.27
CA GLU A 174 -11.00 -13.80 24.39
C GLU A 174 -9.96 -13.90 23.26
N THR A 175 -10.36 -13.58 22.03
CA THR A 175 -9.45 -13.57 20.88
C THR A 175 -8.27 -12.62 21.11
N VAL A 176 -8.54 -11.40 21.60
CA VAL A 176 -7.49 -10.42 21.95
C VAL A 176 -6.59 -10.98 23.04
N ASN A 177 -7.14 -11.52 24.12
CA ASN A 177 -6.36 -12.03 25.25
C ASN A 177 -5.47 -13.22 24.87
N SER A 178 -5.97 -14.13 24.03
CA SER A 178 -5.25 -15.35 23.66
C SER A 178 -4.29 -15.18 22.48
N HIS A 179 -4.50 -14.18 21.62
CA HIS A 179 -3.76 -14.04 20.36
C HIS A 179 -3.25 -12.61 20.08
N PHE A 180 -3.02 -11.81 21.12
CA PHE A 180 -2.61 -10.41 20.98
C PHE A 180 -1.44 -10.19 20.02
N GLY A 181 -0.34 -10.95 20.18
CA GLY A 181 0.85 -10.78 19.32
C GLY A 181 0.56 -11.03 17.83
N GLN A 182 -0.27 -12.01 17.50
CA GLN A 182 -0.67 -12.24 16.11
C GLN A 182 -1.57 -11.12 15.59
N LEU A 183 -2.46 -10.58 16.44
CA LEU A 183 -3.29 -9.44 16.08
C LEU A 183 -2.43 -8.17 15.87
N CYS A 184 -1.33 -7.99 16.59
CA CYS A 184 -0.35 -6.94 16.32
C CYS A 184 0.25 -7.07 14.92
N GLU A 185 0.72 -8.27 14.53
CA GLU A 185 1.27 -8.48 13.18
C GLU A 185 0.23 -8.24 12.07
N ILE A 186 -1.02 -8.67 12.30
CA ILE A 186 -2.14 -8.42 11.39
C ILE A 186 -2.45 -6.91 11.31
N ALA A 187 -2.46 -6.21 12.44
CA ALA A 187 -2.67 -4.77 12.49
C ALA A 187 -1.59 -4.02 11.73
N SER A 188 -0.31 -4.39 11.89
CA SER A 188 0.79 -3.79 11.13
C SER A 188 0.61 -3.92 9.62
N MET A 189 0.08 -5.05 9.12
CA MET A 189 -0.25 -5.19 7.69
C MET A 189 -1.37 -4.24 7.28
N PHE A 190 -2.47 -4.18 8.04
CA PHE A 190 -3.58 -3.28 7.75
C PHE A 190 -3.15 -1.81 7.78
N SER A 191 -2.32 -1.41 8.75
CA SER A 191 -1.77 -0.07 8.84
C SER A 191 -0.84 0.26 7.68
N CYS A 192 0.07 -0.65 7.31
CA CYS A 192 0.96 -0.46 6.16
C CYS A 192 0.18 -0.28 4.85
N MET A 193 -0.70 -1.22 4.52
CA MET A 193 -1.49 -1.16 3.29
C MET A 193 -2.52 -0.02 3.32
N GLY A 194 -3.04 0.30 4.50
CA GLY A 194 -3.98 1.39 4.72
C GLY A 194 -3.35 2.76 4.54
N MET A 195 -2.13 2.95 5.05
CA MET A 195 -1.34 4.18 4.85
C MET A 195 -1.09 4.46 3.38
N ASP A 196 -0.59 3.46 2.64
CA ASP A 196 -0.31 3.59 1.21
C ASP A 196 -1.58 3.91 0.41
N ALA A 197 -2.71 3.31 0.81
CA ALA A 197 -4.02 3.59 0.24
C ALA A 197 -4.48 5.03 0.54
N SER A 198 -4.41 5.45 1.81
CA SER A 198 -4.81 6.79 2.24
C SER A 198 -4.02 7.88 1.53
N MET A 199 -2.71 7.68 1.34
CA MET A 199 -1.85 8.63 0.61
C MET A 199 -2.22 8.72 -0.87
N LEU A 200 -2.61 7.60 -1.51
CA LEU A 200 -3.00 7.60 -2.92
C LEU A 200 -4.38 8.21 -3.15
N VAL A 201 -5.34 7.91 -2.26
CA VAL A 201 -6.72 8.36 -2.40
C VAL A 201 -7.01 9.71 -1.75
N GLU A 202 -6.06 10.21 -0.95
CA GLU A 202 -6.19 11.43 -0.14
C GLU A 202 -7.42 11.39 0.79
N ASP A 203 -7.69 10.21 1.37
CA ASP A 203 -8.80 9.97 2.30
C ASP A 203 -8.42 8.88 3.31
N ALA A 204 -8.94 8.97 4.54
CA ALA A 204 -8.64 8.03 5.60
C ALA A 204 -9.31 6.67 5.34
N ILE A 205 -8.51 5.65 4.99
CA ILE A 205 -9.04 4.31 4.67
C ILE A 205 -9.12 3.39 5.88
N VAL A 206 -8.14 3.44 6.78
CA VAL A 206 -8.03 2.54 7.94
C VAL A 206 -8.14 3.35 9.23
N PRO A 207 -8.99 2.94 10.20
CA PRO A 207 -9.09 3.60 11.51
C PRO A 207 -7.80 3.49 12.31
N ASP A 208 -7.70 4.26 13.40
CA ASP A 208 -6.60 4.14 14.36
C ASP A 208 -6.47 2.70 14.91
N LEU A 209 -5.37 2.04 14.55
CA LEU A 209 -5.00 0.70 15.03
C LEU A 209 -3.89 0.72 16.07
N SER A 210 -3.55 1.89 16.64
CA SER A 210 -2.47 2.08 17.61
C SER A 210 -2.57 1.16 18.83
N PHE A 211 -3.77 0.71 19.22
CA PHE A 211 -3.93 -0.29 20.27
C PHE A 211 -3.16 -1.60 20.00
N PHE A 212 -3.12 -2.02 18.73
CA PHE A 212 -2.41 -3.22 18.29
C PHE A 212 -1.02 -2.89 17.73
N VAL A 213 -0.86 -1.70 17.15
CA VAL A 213 0.41 -1.17 16.65
C VAL A 213 1.06 -0.34 17.76
N GLN A 214 1.48 -1.01 18.83
CA GLN A 214 2.23 -0.35 19.90
C GLN A 214 3.73 -0.45 19.59
N PRO A 215 4.48 0.67 19.62
CA PRO A 215 5.92 0.59 19.74
C PRO A 215 6.23 -0.19 21.01
N GLU A 216 7.18 -1.11 20.99
CA GLU A 216 7.73 -1.62 22.25
C GLU A 216 8.17 -0.42 23.08
N ALA A 217 7.49 -0.13 24.20
CA ALA A 217 7.84 0.97 25.09
C ALA A 217 9.32 0.91 25.56
N ALA A 218 9.97 -0.25 25.36
CA ALA A 218 11.36 -0.53 25.65
C ALA A 218 12.25 -0.39 24.41
N GLY A 219 12.36 0.78 23.79
CA GLY A 219 13.21 0.89 22.59
C GLY A 219 13.62 2.26 22.07
N LYS A 220 13.03 3.37 22.55
CA LYS A 220 13.28 4.71 21.98
C LYS A 220 14.77 5.09 21.96
N ASP A 221 15.52 4.65 22.97
CA ASP A 221 16.96 4.92 23.11
C ASP A 221 17.86 3.71 22.85
N LYS A 222 17.30 2.56 22.42
CA LYS A 222 18.10 1.35 22.20
C LYS A 222 18.74 1.36 20.81
N PRO A 223 20.00 0.89 20.67
CA PRO A 223 20.58 0.67 19.35
C PRO A 223 19.73 -0.28 18.51
N ILE A 224 19.60 0.02 17.22
CA ILE A 224 19.04 -0.92 16.25
C ILE A 224 20.00 -2.10 16.12
N THR A 225 19.48 -3.33 16.13
CA THR A 225 20.29 -4.56 16.15
C THR A 225 20.15 -5.41 14.90
N SER A 226 19.18 -5.12 14.03
CA SER A 226 18.95 -5.85 12.79
C SER A 226 18.28 -4.98 11.73
N VAL A 227 18.41 -5.37 10.46
CA VAL A 227 17.79 -4.65 9.34
C VAL A 227 16.26 -4.70 9.40
N ALA A 228 15.69 -5.85 9.78
CA ALA A 228 14.24 -5.99 9.97
C ALA A 228 13.71 -5.07 11.10
N GLU A 229 14.48 -4.91 12.18
CA GLU A 229 14.14 -3.95 13.24
C GLU A 229 14.17 -2.51 12.73
N ALA A 230 15.18 -2.16 11.92
CA ALA A 230 15.27 -0.84 11.31
C ALA A 230 14.03 -0.51 10.47
N ARG A 231 13.61 -1.45 9.60
CA ARG A 231 12.41 -1.28 8.76
C ARG A 231 11.13 -1.17 9.59
N TYR A 232 10.97 -2.03 10.60
CA TYR A 232 9.77 -1.96 11.45
C TYR A 232 9.66 -0.62 12.16
N GLN A 233 10.76 -0.11 12.71
CA GLN A 233 10.74 1.17 13.40
C GLN A 233 10.55 2.37 12.46
N LEU A 234 11.05 2.31 11.22
CA LEU A 234 10.72 3.31 10.22
C LEU A 234 9.22 3.33 9.94
N HIS A 235 8.62 2.14 9.74
CA HIS A 235 7.18 2.00 9.53
C HIS A 235 6.36 2.63 10.67
N LEU A 236 6.80 2.50 11.93
CA LEU A 236 6.12 3.16 13.05
C LEU A 236 6.19 4.70 12.97
N ALA A 237 7.27 5.27 12.45
CA ALA A 237 7.37 6.71 12.19
C ALA A 237 6.48 7.13 11.01
N GLU A 238 6.42 6.33 9.95
CA GLU A 238 5.57 6.56 8.77
C GLU A 238 4.08 6.53 9.11
N VAL A 239 3.64 5.59 9.95
CA VAL A 239 2.26 5.55 10.46
C VAL A 239 1.89 6.85 11.17
N LYS A 240 2.82 7.46 11.93
CA LYS A 240 2.56 8.75 12.58
C LYS A 240 2.48 9.92 11.62
N PHE A 241 3.24 9.89 10.52
CA PHE A 241 3.07 10.88 9.46
C PHE A 241 1.69 10.76 8.83
N ALA A 242 1.20 9.53 8.61
CA ALA A 242 -0.15 9.30 8.10
C ALA A 242 -1.23 9.79 9.07
N GLU A 243 -1.12 9.47 10.36
CA GLU A 243 -2.04 9.98 11.40
C GLU A 243 -2.06 11.51 11.46
N ALA A 244 -0.90 12.15 11.36
CA ALA A 244 -0.79 13.61 11.34
C ALA A 244 -1.37 14.24 10.06
N TYR A 245 -1.27 13.53 8.92
CA TYR A 245 -1.87 13.94 7.66
C TYR A 245 -3.40 13.89 7.72
N ASP A 246 -3.96 12.80 8.24
CA ASP A 246 -5.41 12.62 8.40
C ASP A 246 -6.02 13.65 9.36
N ASP A 247 -5.33 14.01 10.45
CA ASP A 247 -5.81 15.05 11.39
C ASP A 247 -5.85 16.44 10.74
N ASN A 248 -4.86 16.78 9.91
CA ASN A 248 -4.87 18.02 9.13
C ASN A 248 -6.01 18.04 8.09
N PHE A 249 -6.32 16.90 7.46
CA PHE A 249 -7.43 16.79 6.52
C PHE A 249 -8.80 16.83 7.20
N ALA A 250 -8.96 16.18 8.35
CA ALA A 250 -10.18 16.20 9.14
C ALA A 250 -10.46 17.58 9.77
N SER A 251 -9.42 18.29 10.20
CA SER A 251 -9.54 19.63 10.80
C SER A 251 -9.80 20.75 9.78
N THR A 252 -9.51 20.53 8.50
CA THR A 252 -9.76 21.50 7.41
C THR A 252 -11.17 21.42 6.82
N GLY A 253 -11.99 20.49 7.30
CA GLY A 253 -13.36 20.30 6.84
C GLY A 253 -13.40 19.45 5.58
N SER A 254 -14.04 18.29 5.71
CA SER A 254 -14.30 17.33 4.65
C SER A 254 -14.73 17.98 3.32
N TYR A 255 -14.11 17.54 2.22
CA TYR A 255 -14.80 17.42 0.94
C TYR A 255 -15.94 16.40 1.13
N GLU A 256 -17.11 16.86 1.56
CA GLU A 256 -18.32 16.02 1.55
C GLU A 256 -18.55 15.53 0.12
N SER A 257 -18.38 14.22 -0.05
CA SER A 257 -18.88 13.47 -1.20
C SER A 257 -20.34 13.89 -1.44
N ALA A 258 -20.60 14.40 -2.64
CA ALA A 258 -21.92 14.77 -3.13
C ALA A 258 -22.83 13.55 -3.18
N SER A 259 -23.41 13.18 -2.04
CA SER A 259 -24.46 12.17 -1.95
C SER A 259 -25.40 12.44 -0.76
N SER A 260 -25.74 13.70 -0.53
CA SER A 260 -27.05 14.04 0.05
C SER A 260 -27.46 15.43 -0.42
N GLY A 261 -28.66 15.51 -1.00
CA GLY A 261 -29.24 16.77 -1.45
C GLY A 261 -29.52 17.67 -0.24
N SER A 262 -28.69 18.69 -0.06
CA SER A 262 -29.02 19.86 0.75
C SER A 262 -28.38 21.08 0.09
N GLU A 263 -29.14 21.70 -0.82
CA GLU A 263 -28.88 23.05 -1.31
C GLU A 263 -29.03 24.02 -0.13
N ASN A 264 -27.95 24.29 0.60
CA ASN A 264 -27.75 25.52 1.38
C ASN A 264 -26.38 25.51 2.10
N SER A 265 -25.31 25.71 1.34
CA SER A 265 -24.07 26.27 1.88
C SER A 265 -23.44 27.21 0.86
N SER A 266 -23.18 28.45 1.29
CA SER A 266 -22.67 29.52 0.42
C SER A 266 -21.25 29.21 -0.07
N PRO A 267 -20.86 29.61 -1.30
CA PRO A 267 -19.58 29.21 -1.93
C PRO A 267 -18.31 29.80 -1.28
N ALA A 268 -18.42 30.58 -0.21
CA ALA A 268 -17.36 31.48 0.27
C ALA A 268 -16.36 30.85 1.28
N GLN A 269 -16.50 29.57 1.64
CA GLN A 269 -15.58 28.90 2.59
C GLN A 269 -14.54 27.95 1.94
N ARG A 270 -14.50 27.84 0.61
CA ARG A 270 -13.50 27.00 -0.13
C ARG A 270 -12.16 27.70 -0.38
N GLN A 271 -11.68 28.58 0.50
CA GLN A 271 -10.53 29.45 0.23
C GLN A 271 -9.51 29.54 1.38
N SER A 272 -9.16 28.42 2.03
CA SER A 272 -7.84 28.36 2.67
C SER A 272 -6.89 27.69 1.68
N ASN A 273 -5.82 28.40 1.32
CA ASN A 273 -4.76 27.87 0.46
C ASN A 273 -4.04 26.74 1.23
N PRO A 274 -4.08 25.48 0.80
CA PRO A 274 -3.39 24.37 1.47
C PRO A 274 -1.88 24.62 1.65
N ALA A 275 -1.29 25.46 0.80
CA ALA A 275 0.11 25.87 0.86
C ALA A 275 0.49 26.70 2.10
N GLU A 276 -0.48 27.26 2.84
CA GLU A 276 -0.23 28.15 3.98
C GLU A 276 -0.55 27.51 5.34
N GLN A 277 -0.95 26.24 5.38
CA GLN A 277 -1.28 25.59 6.65
C GLN A 277 0.00 25.17 7.38
N PRO A 278 0.25 25.71 8.59
CA PRO A 278 1.43 25.35 9.36
C PRO A 278 1.37 23.89 9.79
N ARG A 279 2.52 23.23 9.85
CA ARG A 279 2.67 21.88 10.41
C ARG A 279 2.05 21.83 11.80
N GLY A 280 1.12 20.89 12.01
CA GLY A 280 0.48 20.66 13.29
C GLY A 280 1.40 19.95 14.29
N PRO A 281 1.07 19.96 15.60
CA PRO A 281 1.89 19.35 16.65
C PRO A 281 2.06 17.83 16.49
N MET A 282 1.12 17.15 15.82
CA MET A 282 1.24 15.72 15.48
C MET A 282 2.33 15.47 14.44
N TRP A 283 2.46 16.35 13.44
CA TRP A 283 3.52 16.27 12.43
C TRP A 283 4.89 16.48 13.08
N ASP A 284 5.01 17.45 13.99
CA ASP A 284 6.26 17.70 14.72
C ASP A 284 6.69 16.52 15.59
N GLU A 285 5.74 15.78 16.19
CA GLU A 285 6.04 14.52 16.87
C GLU A 285 6.52 13.45 15.89
N ALA A 286 5.87 13.29 14.74
CA ALA A 286 6.28 12.33 13.71
C ALA A 286 7.71 12.61 13.21
N VAL A 287 8.04 13.89 12.91
CA VAL A 287 9.39 14.32 12.53
C VAL A 287 10.40 13.96 13.63
N ARG A 288 10.11 14.25 14.90
CA ARG A 288 11.03 13.88 16.01
C ARG A 288 11.27 12.37 16.11
N GLN A 289 10.25 11.56 15.84
CA GLN A 289 10.39 10.09 15.83
C GLN A 289 11.29 9.64 14.68
N PHE A 290 11.06 10.20 13.49
CA PHE A 290 11.86 9.93 12.31
C PHE A 290 13.33 10.34 12.49
N GLU A 291 13.60 11.54 13.03
CA GLU A 291 14.96 12.00 13.32
C GLU A 291 15.68 11.10 14.33
N SER A 292 14.97 10.67 15.39
CA SER A 292 15.49 9.71 16.37
C SER A 292 15.83 8.36 15.72
N TRP A 293 14.95 7.86 14.85
CA TRP A 293 15.21 6.64 14.08
C TRP A 293 16.40 6.83 13.13
N SER A 294 16.46 7.95 12.40
CA SER A 294 17.50 8.26 11.42
C SER A 294 18.90 8.26 12.05
N ALA A 295 19.06 8.90 13.20
CA ALA A 295 20.33 8.91 13.94
C ALA A 295 20.74 7.50 14.43
N ARG A 296 19.77 6.69 14.86
CA ARG A 296 20.01 5.31 15.30
C ARG A 296 20.32 4.38 14.12
N PHE A 297 19.72 4.63 12.97
CA PHE A 297 19.99 3.89 11.74
C PHE A 297 21.40 4.17 11.22
N ASP A 298 21.86 5.42 11.27
CA ASP A 298 23.25 5.77 10.94
C ASP A 298 24.24 5.04 11.83
N ALA A 299 24.03 5.09 13.16
CA ALA A 299 24.87 4.37 14.10
C ALA A 299 24.86 2.85 13.85
N PHE A 300 23.70 2.27 13.50
CA PHE A 300 23.61 0.85 13.15
C PHE A 300 24.39 0.53 11.88
N GLN A 301 24.33 1.37 10.85
CA GLN A 301 25.09 1.18 9.62
C GLN A 301 26.60 1.12 9.85
N GLU A 302 27.13 1.92 10.79
CA GLU A 302 28.54 1.89 11.17
C GLU A 302 28.96 0.57 11.85
N THR A 303 28.00 -0.14 12.46
CA THR A 303 28.23 -1.41 13.15
C THR A 303 28.05 -2.65 12.26
N LEU A 304 27.60 -2.47 11.02
CA LEU A 304 27.33 -3.59 10.11
C LEU A 304 28.63 -4.35 9.77
N PRO A 305 28.55 -5.68 9.64
CA PRO A 305 29.68 -6.46 9.15
C PRO A 305 30.00 -6.06 7.70
N GLY A 306 31.28 -6.18 7.30
CA GLY A 306 31.71 -5.87 5.93
C GLY A 306 31.06 -6.75 4.85
N VAL A 307 30.39 -7.84 5.22
CA VAL A 307 29.58 -8.69 4.33
C VAL A 307 28.23 -8.92 5.00
N THR A 308 27.16 -8.45 4.36
CA THR A 308 25.76 -8.72 4.75
C THR A 308 25.13 -9.73 3.80
N SER A 309 24.00 -10.34 4.22
CA SER A 309 23.23 -11.19 3.31
C SER A 309 22.72 -10.38 2.11
N PRO A 310 22.50 -11.00 0.93
CA PRO A 310 21.91 -10.30 -0.21
C PRO A 310 20.58 -9.63 0.12
N GLU A 311 19.76 -10.29 0.93
CA GLU A 311 18.47 -9.78 1.41
C GLU A 311 18.63 -8.53 2.29
N ASP A 312 19.52 -8.59 3.29
CA ASP A 312 19.82 -7.43 4.14
C ASP A 312 20.45 -6.30 3.34
N SER A 313 21.29 -6.61 2.36
CA SER A 313 21.92 -5.61 1.49
C SER A 313 20.89 -4.84 0.66
N GLN A 314 19.96 -5.56 0.04
CA GLN A 314 18.85 -4.97 -0.72
C GLN A 314 17.97 -4.11 0.18
N GLU A 315 17.62 -4.61 1.36
CA GLU A 315 16.79 -3.84 2.29
C GLU A 315 17.50 -2.60 2.82
N LEU A 316 18.79 -2.67 3.13
CA LEU A 316 19.57 -1.50 3.56
C LEU A 316 19.60 -0.42 2.49
N GLN A 317 19.64 -0.78 1.20
CA GLN A 317 19.51 0.19 0.12
C GLN A 317 18.12 0.84 0.11
N ALA A 318 17.06 0.03 0.26
CA ALA A 318 15.69 0.54 0.35
C ALA A 318 15.50 1.48 1.56
N LEU A 319 16.03 1.12 2.73
CA LEU A 319 15.97 1.95 3.94
C LEU A 319 16.71 3.28 3.79
N ARG A 320 17.86 3.30 3.11
CA ARG A 320 18.58 4.54 2.79
C ARG A 320 17.76 5.43 1.86
N PHE A 321 17.10 4.83 0.86
CA PHE A 321 16.20 5.56 -0.03
C PHE A 321 15.00 6.15 0.72
N SER A 322 14.31 5.36 1.54
CA SER A 322 13.17 5.85 2.33
C SER A 322 13.62 6.95 3.30
N LYS A 323 14.75 6.77 3.99
CA LYS A 323 15.37 7.81 4.83
C LYS A 323 15.59 9.10 4.05
N ARG A 324 16.29 9.05 2.92
CA ARG A 324 16.62 10.26 2.14
C ARG A 324 15.36 10.94 1.60
N SER A 325 14.38 10.16 1.14
CA SER A 325 13.10 10.68 0.66
C SER A 325 12.37 11.44 1.78
N TRP A 326 12.27 10.85 2.97
CA TRP A 326 11.65 11.50 4.12
C TRP A 326 12.42 12.73 4.62
N GLU A 327 13.75 12.75 4.57
CA GLU A 327 14.55 13.94 4.89
C GLU A 327 14.22 15.10 3.94
N VAL A 328 14.15 14.81 2.64
CA VAL A 328 13.77 15.79 1.62
C VAL A 328 12.33 16.25 1.83
N PHE A 329 11.37 15.35 1.99
CA PHE A 329 9.96 15.74 2.17
C PHE A 329 9.74 16.55 3.45
N ASN A 330 10.47 16.23 4.51
CA ASN A 330 10.39 16.95 5.78
C ASN A 330 11.22 18.24 5.83
N SER A 331 12.02 18.57 4.82
CA SER A 331 12.70 19.87 4.77
C SER A 331 11.77 21.01 4.30
N TYR A 332 10.64 20.69 3.65
CA TYR A 332 9.70 21.66 3.08
C TYR A 332 8.41 21.79 3.90
N ALA A 333 8.02 23.02 4.25
CA ALA A 333 6.85 23.28 5.11
C ALA A 333 5.56 22.60 4.64
N ALA A 334 5.35 22.53 3.33
CA ALA A 334 4.23 21.87 2.66
C ALA A 334 4.67 21.33 1.28
N PRO A 335 3.93 20.37 0.67
CA PRO A 335 4.25 19.84 -0.66
C PRO A 335 4.47 20.93 -1.72
N ALA A 336 3.61 21.96 -1.72
CA ALA A 336 3.68 23.07 -2.67
C ALA A 336 4.96 23.93 -2.57
N ALA A 337 5.73 23.83 -1.48
CA ALA A 337 7.01 24.52 -1.33
C ALA A 337 8.15 23.83 -2.11
N MET A 338 7.93 22.59 -2.60
CA MET A 338 8.92 21.84 -3.35
C MET A 338 9.25 22.44 -4.73
N LYS A 339 8.41 23.33 -5.27
CA LYS A 339 8.73 24.07 -6.50
C LYS A 339 10.01 24.90 -6.39
N ASP A 340 10.37 25.31 -5.17
CA ASP A 340 11.56 26.10 -4.85
C ASP A 340 12.68 25.22 -4.26
N ALA A 341 12.57 23.89 -4.39
CA ALA A 341 13.52 22.92 -3.86
C ALA A 341 14.91 23.04 -4.48
N ASP A 342 15.94 22.63 -3.71
CA ASP A 342 17.26 22.39 -4.29
C ASP A 342 17.20 21.18 -5.22
N LYS A 343 17.39 21.46 -6.52
CA LYS A 343 17.38 20.43 -7.58
C LYS A 343 18.37 19.31 -7.29
N ALA A 344 19.51 19.60 -6.66
CA ALA A 344 20.51 18.58 -6.36
C ALA A 344 19.97 17.52 -5.39
N GLU A 345 19.17 17.92 -4.40
CA GLU A 345 18.56 16.98 -3.45
C GLU A 345 17.50 16.10 -4.13
N LEU A 346 16.69 16.67 -5.02
CA LEU A 346 15.68 15.91 -5.78
C LEU A 346 16.35 14.92 -6.75
N ILE A 347 17.40 15.35 -7.45
CA ILE A 347 18.17 14.50 -8.37
C ILE A 347 18.78 13.32 -7.61
N GLU A 348 19.33 13.54 -6.42
CA GLU A 348 19.89 12.47 -5.60
C GLU A 348 18.84 11.40 -5.27
N VAL A 349 17.63 11.79 -4.86
CA VAL A 349 16.54 10.84 -4.58
C VAL A 349 16.14 10.05 -5.84
N ILE A 350 16.08 10.71 -7.00
CA ILE A 350 15.77 10.07 -8.29
C ILE A 350 16.89 9.08 -8.69
N ASP A 351 18.16 9.45 -8.51
CA ASP A 351 19.31 8.58 -8.79
C ASP A 351 19.26 7.32 -7.92
N MET A 352 18.97 7.46 -6.62
CA MET A 352 18.79 6.33 -5.70
C MET A 352 17.64 5.41 -6.13
N ALA A 353 16.52 5.97 -6.59
CA ALA A 353 15.40 5.18 -7.12
C ALA A 353 15.79 4.39 -8.39
N GLU A 354 16.52 5.02 -9.31
CA GLU A 354 17.01 4.34 -10.52
C GLU A 354 17.93 3.16 -10.20
N GLU A 355 18.83 3.32 -9.23
CA GLU A 355 19.75 2.26 -8.78
C GLU A 355 19.01 1.08 -8.15
N LEU A 356 17.98 1.34 -7.33
CA LEU A 356 17.15 0.30 -6.70
C LEU A 356 16.33 -0.49 -7.71
N VAL A 357 15.80 0.18 -8.72
CA VAL A 357 14.89 -0.42 -9.70
C VAL A 357 15.64 -1.15 -10.82
N PHE A 358 16.81 -0.66 -11.23
CA PHE A 358 17.61 -1.24 -12.31
C PHE A 358 18.96 -1.75 -11.82
N PRO A 359 19.01 -2.84 -11.02
CA PRO A 359 20.27 -3.49 -10.68
C PRO A 359 21.01 -3.92 -11.94
N ARG A 360 22.33 -3.72 -11.96
CA ARG A 360 23.18 -3.90 -13.15
C ARG A 360 23.14 -5.29 -13.79
N ASP A 361 22.71 -6.31 -13.05
CA ASP A 361 22.80 -7.74 -13.45
C ASP A 361 21.43 -8.45 -13.58
N SER A 362 20.31 -7.73 -13.53
CA SER A 362 18.97 -8.34 -13.59
C SER A 362 18.19 -7.98 -14.85
N ALA A 363 17.62 -9.00 -15.51
CA ALA A 363 16.65 -8.77 -16.58
C ALA A 363 15.41 -8.05 -16.02
N PRO A 364 14.87 -7.05 -16.74
CA PRO A 364 13.67 -6.33 -16.30
C PRO A 364 12.48 -7.28 -16.29
N ARG A 365 11.93 -7.51 -15.10
CA ARG A 365 10.69 -8.25 -14.89
C ARG A 365 9.68 -7.39 -14.13
N PRO A 366 8.37 -7.61 -14.30
CA PRO A 366 7.40 -7.01 -13.41
C PRO A 366 7.68 -7.34 -11.94
N THR A 367 7.53 -6.35 -11.05
CA THR A 367 7.69 -6.55 -9.60
C THR A 367 6.45 -6.07 -8.86
N PHE A 368 6.08 -6.80 -7.81
CA PHE A 368 5.00 -6.45 -6.92
C PHE A 368 5.51 -6.45 -5.48
N ALA A 369 5.46 -5.31 -4.80
CA ALA A 369 5.80 -5.16 -3.39
C ALA A 369 4.55 -4.76 -2.59
N LEU A 370 4.48 -5.18 -1.32
CA LEU A 370 3.35 -4.81 -0.45
C LEU A 370 3.48 -3.41 0.13
N GLY A 371 4.70 -3.00 0.51
CA GLY A 371 4.97 -1.63 0.94
C GLY A 371 5.23 -0.72 -0.25
N ALA A 372 4.87 0.54 -0.11
CA ALA A 372 5.10 1.57 -1.10
C ALA A 372 6.13 2.60 -0.64
N ASP A 373 7.25 2.64 -1.37
CA ASP A 373 8.39 3.51 -1.07
C ASP A 373 8.75 4.31 -2.33
N ILE A 374 9.07 3.62 -3.43
CA ILE A 374 9.67 4.21 -4.63
C ILE A 374 8.62 4.89 -5.50
N VAL A 375 7.52 4.19 -5.82
CA VAL A 375 6.47 4.71 -6.70
C VAL A 375 5.79 5.94 -6.09
N PRO A 376 5.39 5.94 -4.80
CA PRO A 376 4.85 7.14 -4.17
C PRO A 376 5.85 8.29 -4.13
N SER A 377 7.12 8.04 -3.77
CA SER A 377 8.14 9.10 -3.69
C SER A 377 8.38 9.76 -5.04
N MET A 378 8.50 8.96 -6.11
CA MET A 378 8.63 9.49 -7.48
C MET A 378 7.39 10.28 -7.89
N SER A 379 6.20 9.78 -7.55
CA SER A 379 4.94 10.46 -7.83
C SER A 379 4.84 11.80 -7.11
N TYR A 380 5.22 11.84 -5.83
CA TYR A 380 5.24 13.04 -5.01
C TYR A 380 6.20 14.10 -5.60
N ILE A 381 7.43 13.72 -5.92
CA ILE A 381 8.40 14.66 -6.53
C ILE A 381 7.87 15.17 -7.89
N CYS A 382 7.36 14.28 -8.74
CA CYS A 382 6.81 14.65 -10.05
C CYS A 382 5.60 15.59 -9.95
N ALA A 383 4.82 15.50 -8.87
CA ALA A 383 3.65 16.35 -8.67
C ALA A 383 4.00 17.79 -8.27
N PHE A 384 5.13 17.98 -7.56
CA PHE A 384 5.40 19.25 -6.86
C PHE A 384 6.72 19.95 -7.23
N CYS A 385 7.62 19.35 -8.02
CA CYS A 385 8.92 19.96 -8.35
C CYS A 385 8.86 21.11 -9.36
N GLU A 386 7.78 21.24 -10.14
CA GLU A 386 7.60 22.26 -11.19
C GLU A 386 8.81 22.41 -12.15
N ASP A 387 9.42 21.29 -12.55
CA ASP A 387 10.56 21.25 -13.47
C ASP A 387 10.35 20.20 -14.57
N ASP A 388 10.09 20.67 -15.79
CA ASP A 388 9.77 19.82 -16.95
C ASP A 388 10.81 18.72 -17.22
N GLU A 389 12.10 18.98 -17.00
CA GLU A 389 13.17 18.01 -17.25
C GLU A 389 13.13 16.87 -16.22
N MET A 390 12.95 17.22 -14.95
CA MET A 390 12.78 16.24 -13.87
C MET A 390 11.47 15.48 -13.99
N GLU A 391 10.35 16.16 -14.28
CA GLU A 391 9.05 15.51 -14.51
C GLU A 391 9.15 14.46 -15.63
N LEU A 392 9.76 14.82 -16.77
CA LEU A 392 9.99 13.88 -17.88
C LEU A 392 10.89 12.71 -17.50
N ARG A 393 11.94 12.96 -16.73
CA ARG A 393 12.85 11.92 -16.23
C ARG A 393 12.10 10.93 -15.33
N ILE A 394 11.30 11.44 -14.39
CA ILE A 394 10.51 10.62 -13.47
C ILE A 394 9.44 9.83 -14.24
N ILE A 395 8.73 10.44 -15.18
CA ILE A 395 7.75 9.74 -16.04
C ILE A 395 8.42 8.59 -16.80
N ALA A 396 9.61 8.81 -17.36
CA ALA A 396 10.37 7.77 -18.05
C ALA A 396 10.79 6.63 -17.11
N LEU A 397 11.24 6.97 -15.90
CA LEU A 397 11.59 6.02 -14.84
C LEU A 397 10.38 5.17 -14.43
N LEU A 398 9.26 5.80 -14.07
CA LEU A 398 7.99 5.16 -13.72
C LEU A 398 7.48 4.22 -14.84
N ARG A 399 7.60 4.64 -16.09
CA ARG A 399 7.20 3.80 -17.24
C ARG A 399 8.10 2.58 -17.40
N LYS A 400 9.39 2.69 -17.12
CA LYS A 400 10.39 1.63 -17.31
C LYS A 400 10.45 0.63 -16.15
N MET A 401 10.10 1.03 -14.93
CA MET A 401 10.31 0.21 -13.73
C MET A 401 9.42 -1.04 -13.62
N ARG A 402 8.28 -1.10 -14.34
CA ARG A 402 7.33 -2.24 -14.33
C ARG A 402 7.00 -2.72 -12.91
N ARG A 403 6.66 -1.77 -12.04
CA ARG A 403 6.57 -2.00 -10.59
C ARG A 403 5.20 -1.60 -10.05
N ARG A 404 4.68 -2.42 -9.15
CA ARG A 404 3.49 -2.13 -8.35
C ARG A 404 3.82 -2.24 -6.87
N GLU A 405 3.47 -1.22 -6.11
CA GLU A 405 3.80 -1.04 -4.71
C GLU A 405 2.54 -0.74 -3.92
N GLY A 406 1.98 -1.75 -3.25
CA GLY A 406 0.61 -1.65 -2.77
C GLY A 406 -0.30 -1.18 -3.91
N MET A 407 -1.10 -0.16 -3.67
CA MET A 407 -2.01 0.41 -4.67
C MET A 407 -1.33 1.33 -5.72
N TRP A 408 -0.04 1.60 -5.57
CA TRP A 408 0.72 2.46 -6.47
C TRP A 408 1.28 1.66 -7.65
N ASP A 409 0.69 1.81 -8.83
CA ASP A 409 1.24 1.24 -10.07
C ASP A 409 2.04 2.28 -10.85
N SER A 410 3.32 1.98 -11.06
CA SER A 410 4.25 2.87 -11.74
C SER A 410 3.82 3.28 -13.15
N ARG A 411 3.19 2.38 -13.92
CA ARG A 411 2.73 2.69 -15.28
C ARG A 411 1.50 3.58 -15.25
N GLU A 412 0.59 3.33 -14.33
CA GLU A 412 -0.60 4.17 -14.13
C GLU A 412 -0.18 5.59 -13.75
N MET A 413 0.76 5.74 -12.82
CA MET A 413 1.32 7.05 -12.44
C MET A 413 2.04 7.72 -13.60
N ALA A 414 2.86 6.99 -14.37
CA ALA A 414 3.52 7.54 -15.55
C ALA A 414 2.51 8.10 -16.57
N ASN A 415 1.42 7.37 -16.83
CA ASN A 415 0.38 7.82 -17.76
C ASN A 415 -0.38 9.05 -17.24
N LEU A 416 -0.65 9.09 -15.93
CA LEU A 416 -1.25 10.24 -15.26
C LEU A 416 -0.39 11.48 -15.41
N TYR A 417 0.88 11.43 -15.01
CA TYR A 417 1.78 12.58 -15.09
C TYR A 417 2.10 13.02 -16.51
N ASP A 418 2.28 12.08 -17.45
CA ASP A 418 2.47 12.40 -18.88
C ASP A 418 1.28 13.19 -19.44
N PHE A 419 0.04 12.80 -19.08
CA PHE A 419 -1.14 13.57 -19.47
C PHE A 419 -1.18 14.95 -18.82
N ILE A 420 -0.88 15.05 -17.53
CA ILE A 420 -0.85 16.33 -16.79
C ILE A 420 0.13 17.29 -17.48
N LEU A 421 1.37 16.82 -17.72
CA LEU A 421 2.43 17.61 -18.35
C LEU A 421 2.05 18.04 -19.78
N GLN A 422 1.56 17.11 -20.60
CA GLN A 422 1.08 17.43 -21.95
C GLN A 422 -0.07 18.46 -21.93
N SER A 423 -0.99 18.35 -20.96
CA SER A 423 -2.10 19.29 -20.81
C SER A 423 -1.63 20.68 -20.38
N LYS A 424 -0.62 20.76 -19.50
CA LYS A 424 0.03 22.01 -19.10
C LYS A 424 0.69 22.68 -20.32
N TRP A 425 1.48 21.93 -21.09
CA TRP A 425 2.13 22.45 -22.31
C TRP A 425 1.13 22.93 -23.37
N ASN A 426 0.04 22.20 -23.56
CA ASN A 426 -1.00 22.54 -24.52
C ASN A 426 -1.99 23.61 -24.02
N LYS A 427 -1.81 24.13 -22.79
CA LYS A 427 -2.70 25.10 -22.14
C LYS A 427 -4.16 24.63 -22.06
N THR A 428 -4.37 23.32 -21.99
CA THR A 428 -5.67 22.68 -21.77
C THR A 428 -5.89 22.33 -20.30
N TRP A 429 -4.82 22.40 -19.49
CA TRP A 429 -4.92 22.29 -18.04
C TRP A 429 -5.69 23.47 -17.45
N LYS A 430 -6.61 23.19 -16.53
CA LYS A 430 -7.41 24.20 -15.85
C LYS A 430 -7.03 24.28 -14.39
N ASP A 431 -7.08 25.48 -13.82
CA ASP A 431 -6.74 25.72 -12.41
C ASP A 431 -7.60 24.91 -11.44
N GLU A 432 -8.83 24.56 -11.83
CA GLU A 432 -9.73 23.68 -11.05
C GLU A 432 -9.14 22.28 -10.82
N TYR A 433 -8.24 21.82 -11.69
CA TYR A 433 -7.60 20.49 -11.59
C TYR A 433 -6.49 20.44 -10.54
N ASN A 434 -5.92 21.58 -10.14
CA ASN A 434 -4.86 21.61 -9.12
C ASN A 434 -5.38 21.24 -7.71
N TRP A 435 -6.69 21.15 -7.54
CA TRP A 435 -7.36 20.90 -6.26
C TRP A 435 -8.14 19.57 -6.24
N GLU A 436 -7.95 18.74 -7.26
CA GLU A 436 -8.58 17.42 -7.37
C GLU A 436 -7.60 16.36 -6.88
N SER A 437 -8.08 15.35 -6.16
CA SER A 437 -7.25 14.22 -5.74
C SER A 437 -6.77 13.40 -6.94
N LEU A 438 -5.67 12.66 -6.77
CA LEU A 438 -5.13 11.80 -7.84
C LEU A 438 -6.19 10.85 -8.48
N PRO A 439 -7.07 10.18 -7.71
CA PRO A 439 -8.16 9.40 -8.30
C PRO A 439 -9.17 10.24 -9.09
N ALA A 440 -9.54 11.42 -8.57
CA ALA A 440 -10.48 12.30 -9.25
C ALA A 440 -9.91 12.82 -10.58
N LEU A 441 -8.62 13.15 -10.61
CA LEU A 441 -7.90 13.49 -11.84
C LEU A 441 -7.91 12.32 -12.83
N ALA A 442 -7.57 11.11 -12.38
CA ALA A 442 -7.55 9.93 -13.23
C ALA A 442 -8.93 9.56 -13.80
N ARG A 443 -10.01 9.73 -13.04
CA ARG A 443 -11.39 9.57 -13.53
C ARG A 443 -11.72 10.58 -14.62
N ARG A 444 -11.46 11.87 -14.36
CA ARG A 444 -11.69 12.94 -15.33
C ARG A 444 -10.91 12.71 -16.63
N MET A 445 -9.68 12.21 -16.52
CA MET A 445 -8.86 11.85 -17.68
C MET A 445 -9.49 10.74 -18.53
N ALA A 446 -10.01 9.70 -17.90
CA ALA A 446 -10.70 8.63 -18.62
C ALA A 446 -11.93 9.16 -19.36
N ASP A 447 -12.74 10.01 -18.71
CA ASP A 447 -13.91 10.63 -19.34
C ASP A 447 -13.53 11.51 -20.54
N LEU A 448 -12.45 12.29 -20.42
CA LEU A 448 -11.92 13.11 -21.51
C LEU A 448 -11.44 12.24 -22.68
N SER A 449 -10.75 11.12 -22.39
CA SER A 449 -10.29 10.16 -23.39
C SER A 449 -11.45 9.45 -24.12
N ILE A 450 -12.60 9.28 -23.45
CA ILE A 450 -13.82 8.70 -24.04
C ILE A 450 -14.55 9.72 -24.94
N SER A 451 -14.47 11.02 -24.60
CA SER A 451 -15.12 12.10 -25.35
C SER A 451 -14.37 12.54 -26.62
N GLY A 452 -13.04 12.36 -26.66
CA GLY A 452 -12.20 12.57 -27.85
C GLY A 452 -12.06 11.28 -28.65
N ARG A 453 -12.46 11.26 -29.92
CA ARG A 453 -12.30 10.10 -30.82
C ARG A 453 -10.81 9.75 -31.08
N GLU A 454 -10.16 9.04 -30.16
CA GLU A 454 -9.00 8.18 -30.45
C GLU A 454 -9.04 6.93 -29.56
N ARG A 455 -9.45 5.80 -30.14
CA ARG A 455 -9.49 4.48 -29.47
C ARG A 455 -8.07 3.92 -29.27
N SER A 456 -7.22 4.54 -28.46
CA SER A 456 -5.90 3.97 -28.13
C SER A 456 -5.45 4.06 -26.66
N ALA A 457 -6.31 4.48 -25.73
CA ALA A 457 -5.95 4.45 -24.31
C ALA A 457 -6.37 3.11 -23.66
N ALA A 458 -5.39 2.41 -23.08
CA ALA A 458 -5.66 1.31 -22.15
C ALA A 458 -6.51 1.84 -20.97
N PRO A 459 -7.43 1.04 -20.41
CA PRO A 459 -8.21 1.46 -19.25
C PRO A 459 -7.25 1.82 -18.10
N SER A 460 -7.36 3.05 -17.58
CA SER A 460 -6.63 3.49 -16.40
C SER A 460 -7.31 2.91 -15.15
N PRO A 461 -6.63 2.12 -14.31
CA PRO A 461 -7.23 1.52 -13.10
C PRO A 461 -7.50 2.51 -11.96
N LEU A 462 -6.87 3.69 -11.95
CA LEU A 462 -7.27 4.80 -11.07
C LEU A 462 -8.64 5.40 -11.43
N THR A 463 -9.24 5.02 -12.56
CA THR A 463 -10.58 5.46 -12.99
C THR A 463 -11.72 4.80 -12.19
N LEU A 464 -11.41 3.76 -11.39
CA LEU A 464 -12.43 3.05 -10.60
C LEU A 464 -12.40 3.41 -9.10
N LEU A 465 -11.24 3.79 -8.54
CA LEU A 465 -11.13 4.54 -7.28
C LEU A 465 -11.95 5.81 -7.34
#